data_AF-H2C6E7-F1
#
_entry.id   AF-H2C6E7-F1
#
_cell.length_a   1.000
_cell.length_b   1.000
_cell.length_c   1.000
_cell.angle_alpha   90.00
_cell.angle_beta   90.00
_cell.angle_gamma   90.00
#
_symmetry.space_group_name_H-M   'P 1'
#
loop_
_entity.id
_entity.type
_entity.pdbx_description
1 polymer ?
#
loop_
_entity_poly.entity_id
_entity_poly.type
_entity_poly.pdbx_seq_one_letter_code
_entity_poly.pdbx_strand_id
1 'polypeptide(L)'
;MSGLPCREDVIGEFNWLGEEIVGLGDVECPQRLERFRGILGDFDGVTAMKYLASKGLLVNRVGDLSSDFSTPYVMVHSPPWGVGTGIINGVQVGSREVRAKILTFRPKVVFHGHSEFQGVGQLGETRVVSVGLAELGFYVRYEGEGKFSFQRLPGSSKGSSWI
;
A
#
# COMPACT_ATOMS: atom_id res chain seq x y z
N MET A 1 0.72 -0.04 4.12
CA MET A 1 1.89 -0.77 3.57
C MET A 1 1.43 -1.72 2.46
N SER A 2 2.32 -2.30 1.66
CA SER A 2 2.01 -3.32 0.62
C SER A 2 3.22 -4.21 0.35
N GLY A 3 3.02 -5.45 -0.11
CA GLY A 3 4.12 -6.35 -0.48
C GLY A 3 4.96 -6.78 0.73
N LEU A 4 4.32 -7.48 1.68
CA LEU A 4 4.95 -8.00 2.88
C LEU A 4 5.03 -9.54 2.81
N PRO A 5 6.22 -10.13 2.64
CA PRO A 5 6.39 -11.57 2.70
C PRO A 5 6.23 -12.09 4.14
N CYS A 6 6.15 -13.40 4.29
CA CYS A 6 6.04 -14.08 5.60
C CYS A 6 7.37 -14.08 6.39
N ARG A 7 7.99 -12.91 6.56
CA ARG A 7 9.28 -12.71 7.24
C ARG A 7 9.10 -12.22 8.67
N GLU A 8 9.60 -13.00 9.63
CA GLU A 8 9.45 -12.75 11.08
C GLU A 8 9.97 -11.39 11.54
N ASP A 9 11.14 -11.00 11.04
CA ASP A 9 11.83 -9.77 11.43
C ASP A 9 10.98 -8.56 11.05
N VAL A 10 10.56 -8.49 9.79
CA VAL A 10 9.76 -7.36 9.29
C VAL A 10 8.36 -7.35 9.90
N ILE A 11 7.73 -8.52 10.08
CA ILE A 11 6.43 -8.64 10.77
C ILE A 11 6.53 -8.16 12.23
N GLY A 12 7.57 -8.56 12.94
CA GLY A 12 7.81 -8.15 14.32
C GLY A 12 7.96 -6.62 14.44
N GLU A 13 8.73 -6.02 13.53
CA GLU A 13 8.90 -4.56 13.46
C GLU A 13 7.57 -3.83 13.21
N PHE A 14 6.71 -4.34 12.31
CA PHE A 14 5.38 -3.76 12.10
C PHE A 14 4.47 -3.90 13.33
N ASN A 15 4.47 -5.06 13.99
CA ASN A 15 3.68 -5.27 15.20
C ASN A 15 4.14 -4.35 16.35
N TRP A 16 5.45 -4.11 16.46
CA TRP A 16 6.02 -3.20 17.46
C TRP A 16 5.63 -1.73 17.30
N LEU A 17 5.15 -1.31 16.12
CA LEU A 17 4.59 0.04 15.98
C LEU A 17 3.37 0.25 16.89
N GLY A 18 2.63 -0.82 17.19
CA GLY A 18 1.42 -0.75 18.01
C GLY A 18 0.27 0.03 17.36
N GLU A 19 0.37 0.38 16.08
CA GLU A 19 -0.64 1.14 15.32
C GLU A 19 -1.59 0.19 14.56
N GLU A 20 -2.71 0.73 14.06
CA GLU A 20 -3.53 -0.01 13.09
C GLU A 20 -2.81 -0.07 11.75
N ILE A 21 -2.72 -1.27 11.18
CA ILE A 21 -2.02 -1.50 9.93
C ILE A 21 -3.04 -1.72 8.80
N VAL A 22 -2.94 -0.89 7.77
CA VAL A 22 -3.70 -1.06 6.53
C VAL A 22 -2.80 -1.61 5.43
N GLY A 23 -3.10 -2.84 4.98
CA GLY A 23 -2.46 -3.49 3.85
C GLY A 23 -3.12 -3.11 2.52
N LEU A 24 -2.32 -2.68 1.55
CA LEU A 24 -2.75 -2.36 0.19
C LEU A 24 -2.49 -3.54 -0.76
N GLY A 25 -2.65 -4.77 -0.28
CA GLY A 25 -2.41 -6.00 -1.04
C GLY A 25 -0.97 -6.53 -1.00
N ASP A 26 -0.83 -7.76 -1.46
CA ASP A 26 0.40 -8.57 -1.48
C ASP A 26 0.96 -8.79 -0.07
N VAL A 27 0.10 -9.22 0.87
CA VAL A 27 0.50 -9.56 2.23
C VAL A 27 0.38 -11.07 2.40
N GLU A 28 1.50 -11.76 2.49
CA GLU A 28 1.55 -13.23 2.47
C GLU A 28 0.99 -13.87 3.75
N CYS A 29 1.27 -13.25 4.90
CA CYS A 29 0.95 -13.77 6.23
C CYS A 29 0.16 -12.78 7.12
N PRO A 30 -1.03 -12.33 6.68
CA PRO A 30 -1.82 -11.35 7.44
C PRO A 30 -2.24 -11.85 8.82
N GLN A 31 -2.33 -13.16 9.03
CA GLN A 31 -2.65 -13.79 10.31
C GLN A 31 -1.62 -13.55 11.42
N ARG A 32 -0.47 -12.97 11.07
CA ARG A 32 0.64 -12.71 11.98
C ARG A 32 0.81 -11.25 12.34
N LEU A 33 0.05 -10.37 11.67
CA LEU A 33 0.07 -8.95 11.93
C LEU A 33 -0.99 -8.60 12.96
N GLU A 34 -0.59 -7.82 13.95
CA GLU A 34 -1.50 -7.27 14.93
C GLU A 34 -2.26 -6.08 14.33
N ARG A 35 -3.55 -5.95 14.68
CA ARG A 35 -4.40 -4.82 14.28
C ARG A 35 -4.42 -4.58 12.76
N PHE A 36 -4.37 -5.66 11.98
CA PHE A 36 -4.31 -5.61 10.52
C PHE A 36 -5.68 -5.65 9.87
N ARG A 37 -5.87 -4.80 8.86
CA ARG A 37 -6.94 -4.88 7.86
C ARG A 37 -6.39 -4.54 6.49
N GLY A 38 -7.08 -4.88 5.41
CA GLY A 38 -6.56 -4.50 4.09
C GLY A 38 -7.47 -4.78 2.91
N ILE A 39 -6.94 -4.44 1.75
CA ILE A 39 -7.46 -4.83 0.44
C ILE A 39 -6.57 -5.92 -0.15
N LEU A 40 -7.10 -6.63 -1.14
CA LEU A 40 -6.35 -7.67 -1.85
C LEU A 40 -5.43 -7.07 -2.91
N GLY A 41 -4.30 -7.74 -3.13
CA GLY A 41 -3.36 -7.54 -4.23
C GLY A 41 -3.31 -8.71 -5.19
N ASP A 42 -2.45 -8.59 -6.20
CA ASP A 42 -2.35 -9.54 -7.31
C ASP A 42 -1.74 -10.89 -6.87
N PHE A 43 -0.91 -10.87 -5.81
CA PHE A 43 -0.16 -12.04 -5.32
C PHE A 43 -0.64 -12.58 -3.97
N ASP A 44 -1.79 -12.13 -3.47
CA ASP A 44 -2.36 -12.70 -2.25
C ASP A 44 -2.76 -14.17 -2.46
N GLY A 45 -2.10 -15.07 -1.74
CA GLY A 45 -2.40 -16.50 -1.81
C GLY A 45 -3.80 -16.84 -1.26
N VAL A 46 -4.37 -17.95 -1.73
CA VAL A 46 -5.71 -18.42 -1.31
C VAL A 46 -5.87 -18.51 0.21
N THR A 47 -4.82 -18.90 0.93
CA THR A 47 -4.81 -18.96 2.40
C THR A 47 -4.98 -17.58 3.03
N ALA A 48 -4.22 -16.58 2.57
CA ALA A 48 -4.32 -15.20 3.04
C ALA A 48 -5.71 -14.64 2.74
N MET A 49 -6.21 -14.81 1.51
CA MET A 49 -7.55 -14.38 1.10
C MET A 49 -8.65 -14.98 1.99
N LYS A 50 -8.61 -16.31 2.21
CA LYS A 50 -9.59 -17.01 3.05
C LYS A 50 -9.53 -16.54 4.50
N TYR A 51 -8.32 -16.35 5.04
CA TYR A 51 -8.15 -15.83 6.39
C TYR A 51 -8.80 -14.45 6.53
N LEU A 52 -8.43 -13.49 5.66
CA LEU A 52 -8.96 -12.14 5.68
C LEU A 52 -10.48 -12.09 5.57
N ALA A 53 -11.04 -12.87 4.64
CA ALA A 53 -12.49 -12.96 4.46
C ALA A 53 -13.18 -13.56 5.69
N SER A 54 -12.68 -14.69 6.21
CA SER A 54 -13.29 -15.37 7.36
C SER A 54 -13.26 -14.55 8.66
N LYS A 55 -12.31 -13.63 8.77
CA LYS A 55 -12.13 -12.75 9.93
C LYS A 55 -12.74 -11.36 9.74
N GLY A 56 -13.32 -11.06 8.58
CA GLY A 56 -13.87 -9.74 8.27
C GLY A 56 -12.80 -8.63 8.24
N LEU A 57 -11.57 -8.97 7.85
CA LEU A 57 -10.43 -8.04 7.79
C LEU A 57 -10.27 -7.37 6.41
N LEU A 58 -11.04 -7.83 5.41
CA LEU A 58 -11.16 -7.14 4.14
C LEU A 58 -11.98 -5.86 4.32
N VAL A 59 -11.43 -4.73 3.88
CA VAL A 59 -12.05 -3.42 4.06
C VAL A 59 -12.21 -2.69 2.74
N ASN A 60 -13.34 -2.01 2.58
CA ASN A 60 -13.51 -0.97 1.57
C ASN A 60 -13.27 0.44 2.11
N ARG A 61 -13.21 0.61 3.45
CA ARG A 61 -13.07 1.90 4.11
C ARG A 61 -12.30 1.79 5.42
N VAL A 62 -11.42 2.75 5.68
CA VAL A 62 -10.74 2.96 6.97
C VAL A 62 -10.71 4.46 7.26
N GLY A 63 -11.49 4.92 8.23
CA GLY A 63 -11.68 6.36 8.46
C GLY A 63 -12.25 7.07 7.22
N ASP A 64 -11.48 8.00 6.67
CA ASP A 64 -11.76 8.75 5.44
C ASP A 64 -11.06 8.19 4.19
N LEU A 65 -10.29 7.10 4.31
CA LEU A 65 -9.77 6.34 3.18
C LEU A 65 -10.82 5.36 2.64
N SER A 66 -10.93 5.24 1.31
CA SER A 66 -11.78 4.24 0.64
C SER A 66 -11.05 3.52 -0.48
N SER A 67 -11.38 2.26 -0.74
CA SER A 67 -10.89 1.52 -1.92
C SER A 67 -11.88 1.49 -3.08
N ASP A 68 -13.12 1.89 -2.83
CA ASP A 68 -14.21 1.97 -3.82
C ASP A 68 -14.41 3.38 -4.40
N PHE A 69 -13.46 4.30 -4.14
CA PHE A 69 -13.51 5.70 -4.60
C PHE A 69 -14.71 6.50 -4.05
N SER A 70 -15.34 6.05 -2.96
CA SER A 70 -16.44 6.77 -2.31
C SER A 70 -16.01 7.99 -1.47
N THR A 71 -14.70 8.18 -1.27
CA THR A 71 -14.14 9.32 -0.54
C THR A 71 -13.06 10.05 -1.35
N PRO A 72 -12.72 11.31 -0.98
CA PRO A 72 -11.64 12.05 -1.64
C PRO A 72 -10.23 11.45 -1.46
N TYR A 73 -10.06 10.48 -0.55
CA TYR A 73 -8.78 9.87 -0.23
C TYR A 73 -8.89 8.37 -0.48
N VAL A 74 -8.15 7.90 -1.46
CA VAL A 74 -8.36 6.56 -2.01
C VAL A 74 -7.16 5.67 -1.73
N MET A 75 -7.42 4.40 -1.47
CA MET A 75 -6.40 3.36 -1.33
C MET A 75 -6.65 2.25 -2.37
N VAL A 76 -5.65 1.97 -3.20
CA VAL A 76 -5.71 0.91 -4.22
C VAL A 76 -4.50 0.02 -4.11
N HIS A 77 -4.58 -1.19 -4.66
CA HIS A 77 -3.40 -2.03 -4.78
C HIS A 77 -2.48 -1.52 -5.90
N SER A 78 -2.93 -1.60 -7.14
CA SER A 78 -2.09 -1.34 -8.31
C SER A 78 -1.86 0.15 -8.57
N PRO A 79 -0.65 0.57 -8.98
CA PRO A 79 -0.37 1.94 -9.42
C PRO A 79 -1.21 2.33 -10.63
N PRO A 80 -1.59 3.62 -10.80
CA PRO A 80 -2.18 4.09 -12.05
C PRO A 80 -1.13 4.15 -13.18
N TRP A 81 -1.52 3.66 -14.36
CA TRP A 81 -0.65 3.69 -15.54
C TRP A 81 -0.18 5.11 -15.89
N GLY A 82 1.12 5.27 -16.19
CA GLY A 82 1.70 6.50 -16.73
C GLY A 82 1.89 7.66 -15.74
N VAL A 83 1.91 7.39 -14.42
CA VAL A 83 2.14 8.43 -13.39
C VAL A 83 3.58 8.43 -12.84
N GLY A 84 4.36 7.37 -13.12
CA GLY A 84 5.77 7.28 -12.73
C GLY A 84 6.01 6.81 -11.28
N THR A 85 4.96 6.50 -10.53
CA THR A 85 5.06 6.04 -9.13
C THR A 85 5.00 4.52 -8.98
N GLY A 86 4.60 3.79 -10.03
CA GLY A 86 4.60 2.33 -10.08
C GLY A 86 5.87 1.81 -10.73
N ILE A 87 6.87 1.45 -9.93
CA ILE A 87 8.15 0.89 -10.42
C ILE A 87 8.42 -0.44 -9.71
N ILE A 88 8.71 -1.47 -10.49
CA ILE A 88 9.14 -2.80 -10.05
C ILE A 88 10.33 -3.22 -10.91
N ASN A 89 11.45 -3.61 -10.30
CA ASN A 89 12.70 -3.97 -10.97
C ASN A 89 13.14 -2.93 -12.03
N GLY A 90 12.96 -1.65 -11.72
CA GLY A 90 13.27 -0.54 -12.64
C GLY A 90 12.31 -0.37 -13.82
N VAL A 91 11.27 -1.21 -13.93
CA VAL A 91 10.26 -1.14 -14.98
C VAL A 91 9.02 -0.43 -14.47
N GLN A 92 8.49 0.50 -15.27
CA GLN A 92 7.25 1.17 -14.97
C GLN A 92 6.06 0.23 -15.17
N VAL A 93 5.25 0.06 -14.12
CA VAL A 93 4.02 -0.73 -14.12
C VAL A 93 2.81 0.15 -13.81
N GLY A 94 1.61 -0.32 -14.15
CA GLY A 94 0.38 0.34 -13.73
C GLY A 94 -0.88 -0.12 -14.44
N SER A 95 -2.00 0.06 -13.76
CA SER A 95 -3.34 -0.29 -14.21
C SER A 95 -4.00 0.87 -14.96
N ARG A 96 -4.48 0.57 -16.17
CA ARG A 96 -5.32 1.49 -16.94
C ARG A 96 -6.70 1.68 -16.31
N GLU A 97 -7.21 0.66 -15.62
CA GLU A 97 -8.49 0.74 -14.90
C GLU A 97 -8.39 1.71 -13.73
N VAL A 98 -7.35 1.60 -12.90
CA VAL A 98 -7.11 2.54 -11.79
C VAL A 98 -6.97 3.96 -12.34
N ARG A 99 -6.20 4.14 -13.42
CA ARG A 99 -6.09 5.45 -14.10
C ARG A 99 -7.45 5.99 -14.51
N ALA A 100 -8.29 5.17 -15.15
CA ALA A 100 -9.63 5.57 -15.58
C ALA A 100 -10.50 5.99 -14.39
N LYS A 101 -10.52 5.21 -13.30
CA LYS A 101 -11.25 5.56 -12.07
C LYS A 101 -10.77 6.89 -11.48
N ILE A 102 -9.47 7.13 -11.42
CA ILE A 102 -8.93 8.41 -10.95
C ILE A 102 -9.42 9.57 -11.81
N LEU A 103 -9.39 9.43 -13.14
CA LEU A 103 -9.86 10.48 -14.05
C LEU A 103 -11.37 10.74 -13.96
N THR A 104 -12.15 9.72 -13.63
CA THR A 104 -13.61 9.80 -13.44
C THR A 104 -13.98 10.43 -12.10
N PHE A 105 -13.46 9.88 -10.99
CA PHE A 105 -13.86 10.27 -9.63
C PHE A 105 -13.06 11.47 -9.10
N ARG A 106 -11.90 11.78 -9.70
CA ARG A 106 -11.01 12.89 -9.33
C ARG A 106 -10.79 13.01 -7.81
N PRO A 107 -10.35 11.93 -7.12
CA PRO A 107 -10.01 12.00 -5.71
C PRO A 107 -8.86 13.01 -5.49
N LYS A 108 -8.75 13.56 -4.29
CA LYS A 108 -7.65 14.47 -3.93
C LYS A 108 -6.32 13.72 -3.84
N VAL A 109 -6.32 12.55 -3.20
CA VAL A 109 -5.12 11.72 -3.00
C VAL A 109 -5.46 10.25 -3.25
N VAL A 110 -4.57 9.54 -3.92
CA VAL A 110 -4.62 8.08 -4.11
C VAL A 110 -3.33 7.47 -3.58
N PHE A 111 -3.44 6.57 -2.61
CA PHE A 111 -2.35 5.75 -2.12
C PHE A 111 -2.37 4.40 -2.86
N HIS A 112 -1.23 3.94 -3.34
CA HIS A 112 -1.12 2.64 -3.98
C HIS A 112 0.06 1.82 -3.44
N GLY A 113 -0.09 0.50 -3.53
CA GLY A 113 0.96 -0.49 -3.30
C GLY A 113 1.69 -0.86 -4.60
N HIS A 114 2.17 -2.11 -4.68
CA HIS A 114 2.73 -2.70 -5.90
C HIS A 114 3.82 -1.83 -6.57
N SER A 115 4.75 -1.34 -5.75
CA SER A 115 5.98 -0.65 -6.19
C SER A 115 7.06 -0.79 -5.12
N GLU A 116 8.31 -0.87 -5.58
CA GLU A 116 9.50 -1.00 -4.72
C GLU A 116 9.85 0.29 -3.96
N PHE A 117 9.40 1.44 -4.44
CA PHE A 117 9.83 2.75 -3.94
C PHE A 117 8.65 3.58 -3.45
N GLN A 118 8.91 4.42 -2.45
CA GLN A 118 8.02 5.51 -2.07
C GLN A 118 8.16 6.67 -3.06
N GLY A 119 7.06 7.37 -3.30
CA GLY A 119 7.09 8.51 -4.21
C GLY A 119 5.75 9.19 -4.35
N VAL A 120 5.79 10.40 -4.89
CA VAL A 120 4.60 11.20 -5.20
C VAL A 120 4.62 11.55 -6.67
N GLY A 121 3.52 11.29 -7.35
CA GLY A 121 3.25 11.70 -8.71
C GLY A 121 1.92 12.45 -8.79
N GLN A 122 1.58 12.86 -10.00
CA GLN A 122 0.40 13.66 -10.26
C GLN A 122 -0.36 13.10 -11.46
N LEU A 123 -1.69 13.00 -11.35
CA LEU A 123 -2.58 12.64 -12.45
C LEU A 123 -3.75 13.63 -12.49
N GLY A 124 -3.66 14.64 -13.36
CA GLY A 124 -4.60 15.76 -13.34
C GLY A 124 -4.47 16.52 -12.01
N GLU A 125 -5.58 16.65 -11.28
CA GLU A 125 -5.62 17.29 -9.95
C GLU A 125 -5.35 16.30 -8.80
N THR A 126 -5.33 14.99 -9.09
CA THR A 126 -5.11 13.94 -8.09
C THR A 126 -3.63 13.74 -7.79
N ARG A 127 -3.26 13.83 -6.51
CA ARG A 127 -1.96 13.40 -6.01
C ARG A 127 -1.92 11.88 -5.91
N VAL A 128 -0.92 11.24 -6.49
CA VAL A 128 -0.73 9.78 -6.46
C VAL A 128 0.48 9.46 -5.59
N VAL A 129 0.33 8.58 -4.62
CA VAL A 129 1.33 8.28 -3.60
C VAL A 129 1.62 6.79 -3.61
N SER A 130 2.86 6.41 -3.91
CA SER A 130 3.33 5.04 -3.69
C SER A 130 3.70 4.86 -2.23
N VAL A 131 3.14 3.85 -1.57
CA VAL A 131 3.50 3.53 -0.17
C VAL A 131 4.84 2.81 -0.05
N GLY A 132 5.39 2.34 -1.17
CA GLY A 132 6.59 1.52 -1.26
C GLY A 132 6.37 0.06 -0.83
N LEU A 133 7.46 -0.70 -0.89
CA LEU A 133 7.47 -2.12 -0.57
C LEU A 133 7.79 -2.37 0.91
N ALA A 134 6.86 -3.02 1.60
CA ALA A 134 6.96 -3.31 3.03
C ALA A 134 8.14 -4.24 3.34
N GLU A 135 8.51 -5.15 2.43
CA GLU A 135 9.71 -5.97 2.55
C GLU A 135 11.00 -5.13 2.71
N LEU A 136 11.06 -3.95 2.09
CA LEU A 136 12.18 -3.01 2.22
C LEU A 136 12.02 -2.05 3.41
N GLY A 137 11.03 -2.33 4.27
CA GLY A 137 10.68 -1.53 5.43
C GLY A 137 9.85 -0.29 5.11
N PHE A 138 9.46 -0.05 3.85
CA PHE A 138 8.72 1.16 3.48
C PHE A 138 7.25 1.07 3.86
N TYR A 139 6.74 2.14 4.46
CA TYR A 139 5.31 2.35 4.67
C TYR A 139 4.98 3.82 4.78
N VAL A 140 3.69 4.14 4.63
CA VAL A 140 3.18 5.48 4.87
C VAL A 140 2.43 5.49 6.19
N ARG A 141 2.73 6.47 7.04
CA ARG A 141 1.88 6.81 8.18
C ARG A 141 0.82 7.79 7.72
N TYR A 142 -0.44 7.42 7.87
CA TYR A 142 -1.58 8.23 7.47
C TYR A 142 -2.12 8.99 8.69
N GLU A 143 -2.35 10.29 8.53
CA GLU A 143 -2.72 11.20 9.61
C GLU A 143 -4.16 11.74 9.43
N GLY A 144 -4.90 11.22 8.46
CA GLY A 144 -6.24 11.69 8.09
C GLY A 144 -6.21 12.85 7.09
N GLU A 145 -7.33 13.05 6.40
CA GLU A 145 -7.57 14.17 5.47
C GLU A 145 -6.56 14.23 4.31
N GLY A 146 -5.97 13.09 3.95
CA GLY A 146 -4.93 13.02 2.92
C GLY A 146 -3.53 13.43 3.38
N LYS A 147 -3.35 13.76 4.67
CA LYS A 147 -2.05 14.04 5.28
C LYS A 147 -1.33 12.72 5.56
N PHE A 148 -0.04 12.70 5.25
CA PHE A 148 0.76 11.50 5.39
C PHE A 148 2.25 11.84 5.52
N SER A 149 3.00 10.91 6.11
CA SER A 149 4.46 10.92 6.13
C SER A 149 5.03 9.60 5.62
N PHE A 150 6.09 9.69 4.81
CA PHE A 150 6.87 8.52 4.43
C PHE A 150 7.68 8.04 5.61
N GLN A 151 7.61 6.74 5.87
CA GLN A 151 8.31 6.08 6.96
C GLN A 151 9.08 4.88 6.42
N ARG A 152 10.10 4.50 7.18
CA ARG A 152 10.88 3.29 6.94
C ARG A 152 11.18 2.61 8.27
N LEU A 153 10.98 1.30 8.34
CA LEU A 153 11.31 0.53 9.53
C LEU A 153 12.84 0.54 9.78
N PRO A 154 13.27 0.76 11.04
CA PRO A 154 14.68 0.81 11.41
C PRO A 154 15.30 -0.59 11.33
N GLY A 155 16.21 -0.83 10.37
CA GLY A 155 16.87 -2.13 10.20
C GLY A 155 16.91 -2.62 8.75
N SER A 156 16.06 -2.06 7.89
CA SER A 156 15.97 -2.37 6.46
C SER A 156 17.14 -1.85 5.59
N SER A 157 18.20 -1.32 6.19
CA SER A 157 19.43 -0.90 5.52
C SER A 157 20.52 -1.96 5.60
N LYS A 158 20.39 -3.04 4.83
CA LYS A 158 21.55 -3.80 4.34
C LYS A 158 21.39 -4.02 2.84
N GLY A 159 22.15 -3.24 2.07
CA GLY A 159 22.11 -3.15 0.61
C GLY A 159 21.46 -1.82 0.20
N SER A 160 22.16 -0.81 -0.31
CA SER A 160 23.37 -0.79 -1.14
C SER A 160 24.06 0.56 -0.95
N SER A 161 25.35 0.52 -0.60
CA SER A 161 26.27 1.64 -0.81
C SER A 161 26.48 1.77 -2.31
N TRP A 162 25.95 2.83 -2.92
CA TRP A 162 26.38 3.24 -4.25
C TRP A 162 27.46 4.31 -4.05
N ILE A 163 28.70 3.91 -4.34
CA ILE A 163 29.81 4.81 -4.70
C ILE A 163 29.63 5.15 -6.17
#